data_AF-A0A9D6TCR6-F1
#
_entry.id   AF-A0A9D6TCR6-F1
#
_cell.length_a   1.000
_cell.length_b   1.000
_cell.length_c   1.000
_cell.angle_alpha   90.00
_cell.angle_beta   90.00
_cell.angle_gamma   90.00
#
_symmetry.space_group_name_H-M   'P 1'
#
loop_
_entity.id
_entity.type
_entity.pdbx_description
1 polymer ?
#
loop_
_entity_poly.entity_id
_entity_poly.type
_entity_poly.pdbx_seq_one_letter_code
_entity_poly.pdbx_strand_id
1 'polypeptide(L)' 'MNLRILGAGLGRTGTMSLKLALERLLGAPCYHVTEVFARPEHIPAWHSAARGTVPDWRTLLADYAATVDRPAAPFWPS' A
#
# COMPACT_ATOMS: atom_id res chain seq x y z
N MET A 1 13.50 -1.95 1.12
CA MET A 1 13.40 -0.54 0.68
C MET A 1 12.63 0.27 1.73
N ASN A 2 12.76 1.59 1.74
CA ASN A 2 12.02 2.45 2.69
C ASN A 2 10.90 3.18 1.93
N LEU A 3 9.69 3.17 2.50
CA LEU A 3 8.54 3.87 1.93
C LEU A 3 8.83 5.38 1.89
N ARG A 4 8.58 6.01 0.73
CA ARG A 4 8.83 7.44 0.47
C ARG A 4 7.55 8.24 0.33
N ILE A 5 6.48 7.60 -0.14
CA ILE A 5 5.18 8.23 -0.43
C ILE A 5 4.06 7.36 0.13
N LEU A 6 3.12 8.00 0.83
CA LEU A 6 1.91 7.37 1.35
C LEU A 6 0.70 8.14 0.81
N GLY A 7 -0.06 7.51 -0.08
CA GLY A 7 -1.28 8.07 -0.66
C GLY A 7 -2.51 7.64 0.13
N ALA A 8 -3.16 8.59 0.81
CA ALA A 8 -4.39 8.37 1.56
C ALA A 8 -5.67 8.37 0.69
N GLY A 9 -5.54 8.44 -0.64
CA GLY A 9 -6.67 8.40 -1.57
C GLY A 9 -7.36 7.02 -1.57
N LEU A 10 -8.69 7.02 -1.44
CA LEU A 10 -9.49 5.81 -1.49
C LEU A 10 -9.60 5.26 -2.93
N GLY A 11 -9.98 3.98 -3.05
CA GLY A 11 -10.23 3.36 -4.34
C GLY A 11 -11.20 4.16 -5.20
N ARG A 12 -10.99 4.09 -6.53
CA ARG A 12 -11.76 4.82 -7.55
C ARG A 12 -11.48 6.33 -7.63
N THR A 13 -10.46 6.84 -6.93
CA THR A 13 -10.01 8.24 -7.02
C THR A 13 -8.79 8.46 -7.92
N GLY A 14 -8.54 7.54 -8.86
CA GLY A 14 -7.36 7.58 -9.73
C GLY A 14 -6.11 6.90 -9.16
N THR A 15 -6.25 6.09 -8.11
CA THR A 15 -5.16 5.37 -7.43
C THR A 15 -4.33 4.48 -8.35
N MET A 16 -4.95 3.85 -9.36
CA MET A 16 -4.23 3.04 -10.34
C MET A 16 -3.32 3.89 -11.24
N SER A 17 -3.82 5.01 -11.76
CA SER A 17 -2.99 5.94 -12.54
C SER A 17 -1.86 6.51 -11.71
N LEU A 18 -2.14 6.83 -10.44
CA LEU A 18 -1.12 7.30 -9.49
C LEU A 18 -0.07 6.22 -9.20
N LYS A 19 -0.46 4.95 -9.01
CA LYS A 19 0.47 3.81 -8.86
C LYS A 19 1.49 3.79 -10.00
N LEU A 20 1.01 3.79 -11.24
CA LEU A 20 1.86 3.73 -12.45
C LEU A 20 2.79 4.94 -12.56
N ALA A 21 2.30 6.14 -12.22
CA ALA A 21 3.12 7.34 -12.22
C ALA A 21 4.25 7.27 -11.16
N LEU A 22 3.93 6.79 -9.95
CA LEU A 22 4.90 6.65 -8.87
C LEU A 22 5.95 5.59 -9.19
N GLU A 23 5.57 4.46 -9.78
CA GLU A 23 6.54 3.44 -10.19
C GLU A 23 7.55 3.97 -11.22
N ARG A 24 7.08 4.78 -12.18
CA ARG A 24 7.94 5.45 -13.16
C ARG A 24 8.88 6.47 -12.53
N LEU A 25 8.36 7.32 -11.63
CA LEU A 25 9.13 8.41 -11.02
C LEU A 25 10.13 7.91 -9.97
N LEU A 26 9.77 6.87 -9.23
CA LEU A 26 10.60 6.34 -8.14
C LEU A 26 11.52 5.21 -8.59
N GLY A 27 11.28 4.62 -9.78
CA GLY A 27 12.02 3.47 -10.27
C GLY A 27 11.85 2.24 -9.37
N ALA A 28 10.72 2.14 -8.66
CA ALA A 28 10.49 1.11 -7.64
C ALA A 28 8.99 0.82 -7.47
N PRO A 29 8.60 -0.36 -6.95
CA PRO A 29 7.20 -0.78 -6.83
C PRO A 29 6.36 0.15 -5.95
N CYS A 30 5.07 0.27 -6.29
CA CYS A 30 4.07 0.99 -5.49
C CYS A 30 2.97 0.03 -5.02
N TYR A 31 2.75 -0.06 -3.72
CA TYR A 31 1.72 -0.92 -3.15
C TYR A 31 0.33 -0.39 -3.50
N HIS A 32 -0.55 -1.26 -3.95
CA HIS A 32 -1.92 -0.95 -4.38
C HIS A 32 -2.82 -2.15 -4.09
N VAL A 33 -4.15 -2.01 -4.12
CA VAL A 33 -5.07 -3.14 -3.89
C VAL A 33 -4.77 -4.34 -4.81
N THR A 34 -4.25 -4.07 -6.01
CA THR A 34 -3.84 -5.12 -6.96
C THR A 34 -2.73 -6.02 -6.45
N GLU A 35 -1.86 -5.51 -5.57
CA GLU A 35 -0.80 -6.28 -4.94
C GLU A 35 -1.34 -7.33 -3.97
N VAL A 36 -2.50 -7.09 -3.34
CA VAL A 36 -3.12 -8.08 -2.44
C VAL A 36 -3.55 -9.34 -3.20
N PHE A 37 -3.99 -9.18 -4.46
CA PHE A 37 -4.33 -10.32 -5.31
C PHE A 37 -3.08 -11.05 -5.83
N ALA A 38 -2.00 -10.30 -6.08
CA ALA A 38 -0.72 -10.86 -6.52
C ALA A 38 0.06 -11.52 -5.37
N ARG A 39 -0.17 -11.08 -4.13
CA ARG A 39 0.51 -11.50 -2.90
C ARG A 39 -0.51 -11.88 -1.83
N PRO A 40 -1.20 -13.02 -1.97
CA PRO A 40 -2.20 -13.47 -0.99
C PRO A 40 -1.61 -13.67 0.41
N GLU A 41 -0.30 -13.86 0.54
CA GLU A 41 0.42 -13.90 1.82
C GLU A 41 0.32 -12.61 2.64
N HIS A 42 -0.03 -11.47 2.03
CA HIS A 42 -0.27 -10.22 2.74
C HIS A 42 -1.67 -10.17 3.39
N ILE A 43 -2.62 -10.99 2.94
CA ILE A 43 -4.01 -10.97 3.38
C ILE A 43 -4.16 -11.14 4.91
N PRO A 44 -3.46 -12.08 5.59
CA PRO A 44 -3.55 -12.23 7.04
C PRO A 44 -3.12 -10.97 7.79
N ALA A 45 -2.04 -10.31 7.35
CA ALA A 45 -1.55 -9.08 7.97
C ALA A 45 -2.57 -7.94 7.85
N TRP A 46 -3.15 -7.74 6.65
CA TRP A 46 -4.19 -6.74 6.43
C TRP A 46 -5.48 -7.03 7.20
N HIS A 47 -5.87 -8.29 7.33
CA HIS A 47 -7.00 -8.68 8.16
C HIS A 47 -6.76 -8.40 9.65
N SER A 48 -5.56 -8.66 10.16
CA SER A 48 -5.24 -8.34 11.56
C SER A 48 -5.20 -6.83 11.79
N ALA A 49 -4.65 -6.08 10.84
CA ALA A 49 -4.64 -4.61 10.86
C ALA A 49 -6.05 -4.02 10.90
N ALA A 50 -6.97 -4.55 10.08
CA ALA A 50 -8.37 -4.13 10.09
C ALA A 50 -9.10 -4.44 11.42
N ARG A 51 -8.59 -5.38 12.23
CA ARG A 51 -9.11 -5.69 13.57
C ARG A 51 -8.38 -4.95 14.70
N GLY A 52 -7.52 -3.99 14.37
CA GLY A 52 -6.81 -3.15 15.33
C GLY A 52 -5.44 -3.68 15.76
N THR A 53 -4.98 -4.81 15.22
CA THR A 53 -3.60 -5.26 15.43
C THR A 53 -2.67 -4.51 14.51
N VAL A 54 -1.96 -3.50 15.02
CA VAL A 54 -0.99 -2.72 14.22
C VAL A 54 0.08 -3.67 13.67
N PRO A 55 0.19 -3.85 12.34
CA PRO A 55 1.21 -4.69 11.75
C PRO A 55 2.55 -3.94 11.74
N ASP A 56 3.64 -4.70 11.60
CA ASP A 56 4.92 -4.12 11.24
C ASP A 56 4.89 -3.64 9.78
N TRP A 57 4.59 -2.36 9.59
CA TRP A 57 4.54 -1.72 8.29
C TRP A 57 5.85 -1.81 7.52
N ARG A 58 7.00 -1.82 8.22
CA ARG A 58 8.32 -1.87 7.56
C ARG A 58 8.54 -3.22 6.91
N THR A 59 8.09 -4.29 7.57
CA THR A 59 8.16 -5.64 7.03
C THR A 59 7.13 -5.85 5.93
N LEU A 60 5.87 -5.47 6.16
CA LEU A 60 4.78 -5.68 5.19
C LEU A 60 4.99 -4.92 3.87
N LEU A 61 5.62 -3.73 3.93
CA LEU A 61 5.85 -2.86 2.78
C LEU A 61 7.33 -2.78 2.37
N ALA A 62 8.16 -3.74 2.81
CA ALA A 62 9.61 -3.70 2.61
C ALA A 62 10.03 -3.58 1.14
N ASP A 63 9.26 -4.16 0.21
CA ASP A 63 9.56 -4.17 -1.22
C ASP A 63 8.96 -2.99 -2.00
N TYR A 64 8.40 -2.00 -1.30
CA TYR A 64 7.65 -0.93 -1.94
C TYR A 64 8.22 0.44 -1.57
N ALA A 65 8.33 1.32 -2.55
CA ALA A 65 8.77 2.70 -2.36
C ALA A 65 7.59 3.67 -2.14
N ALA A 66 6.38 3.26 -2.50
CA ALA A 66 5.16 4.01 -2.25
C ALA A 66 3.98 3.07 -1.95
N THR A 67 2.90 3.60 -1.39
CA THR A 67 1.63 2.90 -1.24
C THR A 67 0.47 3.84 -1.51
N VAL A 68 -0.58 3.34 -2.16
CA VAL A 68 -1.82 4.05 -2.49
C VAL A 68 -2.99 3.09 -2.39
N ASP A 69 -4.22 3.62 -2.35
CA ASP A 69 -5.45 2.81 -2.26
C ASP A 69 -5.54 1.97 -0.97
N ARG A 70 -6.62 1.22 -0.85
CA ARG A 70 -6.79 0.15 0.12
C ARG A 70 -5.79 -0.98 -0.19
N PRO A 71 -5.37 -1.74 0.82
CA PRO A 71 -5.74 -1.65 2.23
C PRO A 71 -4.96 -0.63 3.06
N ALA A 72 -3.94 0.04 2.50
CA ALA A 72 -3.05 0.93 3.26
C ALA A 72 -3.66 2.31 3.57
N ALA A 73 -4.36 2.93 2.61
CA ALA A 73 -4.88 4.29 2.73
C ALA A 73 -5.70 4.57 4.01
N PRO A 74 -6.60 3.67 4.48
CA PRO A 74 -7.36 3.88 5.71
C PRO A 74 -6.53 3.97 7.00
N PHE A 75 -5.24 3.60 6.98
CA PHE A 75 -4.36 3.70 8.16
C PHE A 75 -3.65 5.05 8.27
N TRP A 76 -3.83 5.95 7.30
CA TRP A 76 -3.38 7.33 7.41
C TRP A 76 -4.29 8.12 8.37
N PRO A 77 -3.75 8.89 9.35
CA PRO A 77 -4.56 9.70 10.24
C PRO A 77 -5.39 10.75 9.48
N SER A 78 -6.65 10.87 9.85
CA SER A 78 -7.60 11.90 9.38
C SER A 78 -7.90 12.90 10.48
#